data_AF-A0A3B9PV10-F1
#
_entry.id   AF-A0A3B9PV10-F1
#
_cell.length_a   1.000
_cell.length_b   1.000
_cell.length_c   1.000
_cell.angle_alpha   90.00
_cell.angle_beta   90.00
_cell.angle_gamma   90.00
#
_symmetry.space_group_name_H-M   'P 1'
#
loop_
_entity.id
_entity.type
_entity.pdbx_description
1 polymer ?
#
loop_
_entity_poly.entity_id
_entity_poly.type
_entity_poly.pdbx_seq_one_letter_code
_entity_poly.pdbx_strand_id
1 'polypeptide(L)'
;MYGLMGEIEVNGVKYNNVMAPPGIPPGSLTDDQIANVLTSIRNDWGNSASAVSAEEVAAVRASLEGRAPMQMFTAAELTPAE
;
A
#
# COMPACT_ATOMS: atom_id res chain seq x y z
N MET A 1 -5.69 7.57 -1.43
CA MET A 1 -4.63 6.58 -1.17
C MET A 1 -3.80 7.09 0.00
N TYR A 2 -3.51 6.23 0.98
CA TYR A 2 -2.92 6.64 2.26
C TYR A 2 -1.42 6.30 2.31
N GLY A 3 -0.65 7.08 3.06
CA GLY A 3 0.75 6.79 3.36
C GLY A 3 0.90 5.74 4.47
N LEU A 4 2.14 5.41 4.81
CA LEU A 4 2.51 4.52 5.92
C LEU A 4 3.44 5.28 6.87
N MET A 5 3.21 5.18 8.17
CA MET A 5 4.07 5.79 9.18
C MET A 5 4.30 4.84 10.36
N GLY A 6 5.39 5.09 11.08
CA GLY A 6 5.73 4.37 12.31
C GLY A 6 6.73 3.25 12.08
N GLU A 7 7.02 2.51 13.15
CA GLU A 7 8.00 1.42 13.13
C GLU A 7 7.42 0.20 12.39
N ILE A 8 8.12 -0.26 11.36
CA ILE A 8 7.90 -1.53 10.64
C ILE A 8 9.18 -2.36 10.67
N GLU A 9 9.04 -3.67 10.61
CA GLU A 9 10.16 -4.60 10.41
C GLU A 9 10.04 -5.25 9.03
N VAL A 10 11.09 -5.14 8.22
CA VAL A 10 11.17 -5.74 6.89
C VAL A 10 12.43 -6.58 6.82
N ASN A 11 12.28 -7.90 6.67
CA ASN A 11 13.38 -8.88 6.65
C ASN A 11 14.35 -8.73 7.84
N GLY A 12 13.83 -8.51 9.06
CA GLY A 12 14.64 -8.36 10.26
C GLY A 12 15.25 -6.98 10.48
N VAL A 13 15.02 -6.03 9.55
CA VAL A 13 15.51 -4.65 9.66
C VAL A 13 14.36 -3.74 10.07
N LYS A 14 14.57 -2.96 11.14
CA LYS A 14 13.61 -1.96 11.61
C LYS A 14 13.70 -0.67 10.83
N TYR A 15 12.56 -0.16 10.38
CA TYR A 15 12.40 1.14 9.74
C TYR A 15 11.37 1.94 10.51
N ASN A 16 11.69 3.18 10.86
CA ASN A 16 10.74 4.12 11.45
C ASN A 16 10.73 5.41 10.63
N ASN A 17 10.08 5.35 9.48
CA ASN A 17 10.03 6.44 8.50
C ASN A 17 8.58 6.77 8.14
N VAL A 18 8.41 7.90 7.46
CA VAL A 18 7.14 8.32 6.88
C VAL A 18 7.18 8.07 5.38
N MET A 19 6.31 7.20 4.89
CA MET A 19 6.01 7.03 3.48
C MET A 19 4.83 7.93 3.13
N ALA A 20 5.09 8.98 2.37
CA ALA A 20 4.05 9.88 1.89
C ALA A 20 3.01 9.13 1.03
N PRO A 21 1.74 9.55 1.05
CA PRO A 21 0.71 8.94 0.20
C PRO A 21 1.12 9.04 -1.28
N PRO A 22 0.95 7.95 -2.05
CA PRO A 22 1.38 7.92 -3.45
C PRO A 22 0.46 8.76 -4.35
N GLY A 23 1.06 9.34 -5.39
CA GLY A 23 0.42 10.28 -6.32
C GLY A 23 0.55 11.73 -5.86
N ILE A 24 0.93 12.62 -6.77
CA ILE A 24 0.92 14.07 -6.55
C ILE A 24 -0.07 14.66 -7.57
N PRO A 25 -1.21 15.23 -7.15
CA PRO A 25 -1.72 15.32 -5.76
C PRO A 25 -2.14 13.95 -5.18
N PRO A 26 -2.28 13.80 -3.84
CA PRO A 26 -2.65 12.54 -3.22
C PRO A 26 -3.93 11.95 -3.83
N GLY A 27 -3.85 10.70 -4.28
CA GLY A 27 -4.97 10.05 -4.97
C GLY A 27 -5.06 10.31 -6.47
N SER A 28 -4.05 10.95 -7.09
CA SER A 28 -3.98 11.14 -8.55
C SER A 28 -3.76 9.85 -9.34
N LEU A 29 -3.36 8.76 -8.67
CA LEU A 29 -3.14 7.47 -9.31
C LEU A 29 -4.45 6.71 -9.48
N THR A 30 -4.67 6.20 -10.70
CA THR A 30 -5.78 5.31 -11.01
C THR A 30 -5.54 3.91 -10.45
N ASP A 31 -6.61 3.14 -10.26
CA ASP A 31 -6.51 1.77 -9.75
C ASP A 31 -5.66 0.88 -10.65
N ASP A 32 -5.73 1.07 -11.97
CA ASP A 32 -4.86 0.39 -12.95
C ASP A 32 -3.38 0.73 -12.75
N GLN A 33 -3.04 2.00 -12.54
CA GLN A 33 -1.64 2.41 -12.34
C GLN A 33 -1.06 1.78 -11.08
N ILE A 34 -1.85 1.70 -10.02
CA ILE A 34 -1.45 1.07 -8.77
C ILE A 34 -1.31 -0.44 -8.94
N ALA A 35 -2.28 -1.09 -9.58
CA ALA A 35 -2.26 -2.53 -9.85
C ALA A 35 -1.04 -2.94 -10.68
N ASN A 36 -0.70 -2.17 -11.72
CA ASN A 36 0.46 -2.42 -12.56
C ASN A 36 1.79 -2.28 -11.80
N VAL A 37 1.94 -1.23 -10.99
CA VAL A 37 3.15 -1.03 -10.18
C VAL A 37 3.28 -2.15 -9.13
N LEU A 38 2.20 -2.51 -8.44
CA LEU A 38 2.21 -3.61 -7.48
C LEU A 38 2.55 -4.94 -8.14
N THR A 39 2.02 -5.19 -9.34
CA THR A 39 2.34 -6.40 -10.11
C THR A 39 3.81 -6.45 -10.50
N SER A 40 4.38 -5.34 -10.97
CA SER A 40 5.83 -5.26 -11.26
C SER A 40 6.64 -5.55 -10.00
N ILE A 41 6.36 -4.89 -8.86
CA ILE A 41 7.06 -5.15 -7.60
C ILE A 41 6.99 -6.63 -7.17
N ARG A 42 5.84 -7.29 -7.37
CA ARG A 42 5.58 -8.69 -6.99
C ARG A 42 6.23 -9.72 -7.90
N ASN A 43 6.64 -9.35 -9.11
CA ASN A 43 7.28 -10.23 -10.08
C ASN A 43 8.77 -9.89 -10.31
N ASP A 44 9.19 -8.69 -9.91
CA ASP A 44 10.58 -8.22 -10.04
C ASP A 44 11.35 -8.38 -8.72
N TRP A 45 12.66 -8.12 -8.77
CA TRP A 45 13.58 -8.18 -7.62
C TRP A 45 13.62 -9.51 -6.86
N GLY A 46 13.36 -10.61 -7.57
CA GLY A 46 13.36 -11.97 -7.00
C GLY A 46 12.05 -12.34 -6.31
N ASN A 47 11.01 -11.52 -6.41
CA ASN A 47 9.66 -11.87 -5.99
C ASN A 47 8.97 -12.72 -7.06
N SER A 48 8.12 -13.65 -6.63
CA SER A 48 7.29 -14.47 -7.52
C SER A 48 5.90 -14.63 -6.90
N ALA A 49 5.13 -13.55 -6.93
CA ALA A 49 3.77 -13.52 -6.41
C ALA A 49 2.75 -13.18 -7.50
N SER A 50 1.49 -13.56 -7.25
CA SER A 50 0.36 -13.29 -8.14
C SER A 50 0.22 -11.81 -8.49
N ALA A 51 -0.16 -11.52 -9.73
CA ALA A 51 -0.50 -10.18 -10.19
C ALA A 51 -1.66 -9.60 -9.38
N VAL A 52 -1.67 -8.27 -9.23
CA VAL A 52 -2.73 -7.51 -8.59
C VAL A 52 -3.60 -6.90 -9.69
N SER A 53 -4.90 -7.12 -9.63
CA SER A 53 -5.89 -6.54 -10.53
C SER A 53 -6.35 -5.16 -10.06
N ALA A 54 -6.86 -4.35 -11.00
CA ALA A 54 -7.46 -3.06 -10.66
C ALA A 54 -8.72 -3.21 -9.79
N GLU A 55 -9.47 -4.31 -9.94
CA GLU A 55 -10.64 -4.63 -9.13
C GLU A 55 -10.26 -4.86 -7.66
N GLU A 56 -9.14 -5.55 -7.39
CA GLU A 56 -8.62 -5.71 -6.03
C GLU A 56 -8.23 -4.36 -5.41
N VAL A 57 -7.58 -3.48 -6.18
CA VAL A 57 -7.23 -2.13 -5.71
C VAL A 57 -8.48 -1.30 -5.43
N ALA A 58 -9.48 -1.35 -6.31
CA ALA A 58 -10.74 -0.65 -6.14
C ALA A 58 -11.52 -1.16 -4.91
N ALA A 59 -11.54 -2.47 -4.67
CA ALA A 59 -12.16 -3.06 -3.49
C ALA A 59 -11.51 -2.60 -2.19
N VAL A 60 -10.17 -2.53 -2.16
CA VAL A 60 -9.43 -1.98 -1.01
C VAL A 60 -9.68 -0.47 -0.86
N ARG A 61 -9.75 0.28 -1.97
CA ARG A 61 -10.05 1.71 -1.91
C ARG A 61 -11.46 1.95 -1.33
N ALA A 62 -12.44 1.16 -1.75
CA ALA A 62 -13.81 1.21 -1.26
C ALA A 62 -13.91 0.88 0.23
N SER A 63 -13.17 -0.14 0.70
CA SER A 63 -13.18 -0.51 2.13
C SER A 63 -12.58 0.58 3.03
N LEU A 64 -11.86 1.55 2.45
CA LEU A 64 -11.19 2.64 3.16
C LEU A 64 -11.88 4.01 2.99
N GLU A 65 -13.08 4.07 2.37
CA GLU A 65 -13.83 5.32 2.18
C GLU A 65 -14.23 6.00 3.50
N GLY A 66 -14.34 5.24 4.59
CA GLY A 66 -14.63 5.78 5.92
C GLY A 66 -13.42 6.37 6.66
N ARG A 67 -12.23 6.31 6.06
CA ARG A 67 -10.98 6.70 6.73
C ARG A 67 -10.64 8.16 6.47
N ALA A 68 -10.13 8.84 7.49
CA ALA A 68 -9.78 10.25 7.38
C ALA A 68 -8.64 10.46 6.35
N PRO A 69 -8.71 11.49 5.48
CA PRO A 69 -7.80 11.70 4.34
C PRO A 69 -6.32 11.91 4.71
N MET A 70 -5.99 12.16 5.97
CA MET A 70 -4.60 12.28 6.47
C MET A 70 -4.19 11.16 7.44
N GLN A 71 -5.06 10.17 7.65
CA GLN A 71 -4.73 9.04 8.53
C GLN A 71 -3.86 8.05 7.75
N MET A 72 -2.55 8.15 7.96
CA MET A 72 -1.58 7.18 7.45
C MET A 72 -1.78 5.82 8.15
N PHE A 73 -1.47 4.75 7.44
CA PHE A 73 -1.41 3.42 8.04
C PHE A 73 -0.25 3.33 9.03
N THR A 74 -0.41 2.44 10.01
CA THR A 74 0.68 1.95 10.85
C THR A 74 0.87 0.45 10.62
N ALA A 75 2.04 -0.08 10.99
CA ALA A 75 2.33 -1.51 10.88
C ALA A 75 1.24 -2.38 11.54
N ALA A 76 0.79 -1.97 12.73
CA ALA A 76 -0.20 -2.68 13.52
C ALA A 76 -1.58 -2.80 12.86
N GLU A 77 -1.92 -1.88 11.94
CA GLU A 77 -3.20 -1.91 11.20
C GLU A 77 -3.13 -2.79 9.94
N LEU A 78 -1.93 -3.16 9.51
CA LEU A 78 -1.69 -3.91 8.28
C LEU A 78 -1.27 -5.37 8.52
N THR A 79 -0.90 -5.73 9.76
CA THR A 79 -0.67 -7.12 10.13
C THR A 79 -2.02 -7.86 10.18
N PRO A 80 -2.18 -8.98 9.44
CA PRO A 80 -3.33 -9.84 9.62
C PRO A 80 -3.40 -10.27 11.08
N ALA A 81 -4.60 -10.22 11.69
CA ALA A 81 -4.82 -10.94 12.95
C ALA A 81 -4.54 -12.43 12.68
N GLU A 82 -3.61 -13.01 13.44
CA GLU A 82 -3.30 -14.45 13.40
C GLU A 82 -4.54 -15.33 13.57
#